data_AF-A0A5C8G339-F1
#
_entry.id   AF-A0A5C8G339-F1
#
_cell.length_a   1.000
_cell.length_b   1.000
_cell.length_c   1.000
_cell.angle_alpha   90.00
_cell.angle_beta   90.00
_cell.angle_gamma   90.00
#
_symmetry.space_group_name_H-M   'P 1'
#
loop_
_entity.id
_entity.type
_entity.pdbx_description
1 polymer ?
#
loop_
_entity_poly.entity_id
_entity_poly.type
_entity_poly.pdbx_seq_one_letter_code
_entity_poly.pdbx_strand_id
1 'polypeptide(L)'
;MKKNFIFLIAFIFYLTSCATALKITPEEARYPKIIAEKAYTEFNNKKYKRAIKYYQYIIDNFDRENYSKDMAWAYYEIGFCYYYQKKYKKALEYFNIVMNDFAVLPPKMLAQKVMNDIYDKKPKLKPIEIIEETKEIEDIES
;
A
#
# COMPACT_ATOMS: atom_id res chain seq x y z
N MET A 1 46.71 -6.96 14.50
CA MET A 1 46.12 -5.60 14.42
C MET A 1 44.99 -5.44 13.37
N LYS A 2 44.85 -6.28 12.34
CA LYS A 2 43.79 -6.14 11.32
C LYS A 2 42.38 -6.63 11.73
N LYS A 3 42.26 -7.54 12.71
CA LYS A 3 40.97 -8.07 13.18
C LYS A 3 40.10 -7.00 13.87
N ASN A 4 40.69 -6.10 14.64
CA ASN A 4 39.94 -5.03 15.32
C ASN A 4 39.42 -3.96 14.34
N PHE A 5 40.07 -3.80 13.18
CA PHE A 5 39.66 -2.86 12.14
C PHE A 5 38.42 -3.33 11.37
N ILE A 6 38.26 -4.65 11.19
CA ILE A 6 37.08 -5.26 10.55
C ILE A 6 35.83 -5.10 11.43
N PHE A 7 35.96 -5.26 12.76
CA PHE A 7 34.86 -5.01 13.69
C PHE A 7 34.45 -3.53 13.75
N LEU A 8 35.42 -2.61 13.63
CA LEU A 8 35.15 -1.17 13.57
C LEU A 8 34.40 -0.78 12.28
N ILE A 9 34.73 -1.39 11.13
CA ILE A 9 34.01 -1.19 9.87
C ILE A 9 32.59 -1.77 9.94
N ALA A 10 32.40 -2.95 10.53
CA ALA A 10 31.07 -3.56 10.68
C ALA A 10 30.14 -2.73 11.60
N PHE A 11 30.68 -2.05 12.60
CA PHE A 11 29.91 -1.17 13.49
C PHE A 11 29.51 0.15 12.79
N ILE A 12 30.36 0.66 11.89
CA ILE A 12 30.07 1.84 11.06
C ILE A 12 28.99 1.54 10.01
N PHE A 13 28.94 0.33 9.46
CA PHE A 13 27.86 -0.11 8.55
C PHE A 13 26.52 -0.33 9.25
N TYR A 14 26.49 -0.49 10.57
CA TYR A 14 25.25 -0.61 11.34
C TYR A 14 24.57 0.75 11.59
N LEU A 15 25.32 1.85 11.50
CA LEU A 15 24.84 3.20 11.83
C LEU A 15 24.24 3.97 10.64
N THR A 16 24.27 3.41 9.41
CA THR A 16 23.65 4.05 8.23
C THR A 16 22.23 3.58 7.96
N SER A 17 21.67 2.68 8.78
CA SER A 17 20.25 2.35 8.70
C SER A 17 19.47 3.48 9.36
N CYS A 18 19.01 4.44 8.55
CA CYS A 18 18.06 5.47 8.94
C CYS A 18 16.65 4.86 9.22
N ALA A 19 16.59 3.66 9.81
CA ALA A 19 15.38 2.99 10.24
C ALA A 19 14.98 3.51 11.62
N THR A 20 14.61 4.79 11.69
CA THR A 20 13.93 5.31 12.88
C THR A 20 12.63 4.54 13.05
N ALA A 21 12.44 3.93 14.22
CA ALA A 21 11.18 3.29 14.59
C ALA A 21 9.99 4.26 14.44
N LEU A 22 8.80 3.71 14.21
CA LEU A 22 7.58 4.53 14.20
C LEU A 22 7.38 5.14 15.59
N LYS A 23 6.96 6.41 15.63
CA LYS A 23 6.70 7.13 16.88
C LYS A 23 5.21 7.04 17.20
N ILE A 24 4.83 5.92 17.81
CA ILE A 24 3.46 5.62 18.25
C ILE A 24 3.51 5.35 19.75
N THR A 25 2.80 6.16 20.55
CA THR A 25 2.67 5.88 21.99
C THR A 25 1.67 4.75 22.24
N PRO A 26 1.71 4.06 23.40
CA PRO A 26 0.71 3.05 23.74
C PRO A 26 -0.74 3.55 23.74
N GLU A 27 -0.94 4.86 23.98
CA GLU A 27 -2.25 5.49 23.87
C GLU A 27 -2.68 5.69 22.41
N GLU A 28 -1.79 6.22 21.57
CA GLU A 28 -2.05 6.42 20.14
C GLU A 28 -2.29 5.09 19.41
N ALA A 29 -1.60 4.03 19.82
CA ALA A 29 -1.73 2.68 19.26
C ALA A 29 -3.14 2.09 19.34
N ARG A 30 -4.04 2.69 20.15
CA ARG A 30 -5.44 2.27 20.25
C ARG A 30 -6.36 2.88 19.19
N TYR A 31 -5.89 3.87 18.43
CA TYR A 31 -6.73 4.66 17.53
C TYR A 31 -6.14 4.72 16.12
N PRO A 32 -6.70 3.98 15.14
CA PRO A 32 -6.15 3.91 13.79
C PRO A 32 -6.16 5.28 13.11
N LYS A 33 -7.13 6.14 13.45
CA LYS A 33 -7.20 7.53 12.97
C LYS A 33 -5.94 8.35 13.32
N ILE A 34 -5.43 8.26 14.55
CA ILE A 34 -4.24 9.02 14.96
C ILE A 34 -3.02 8.52 14.18
N ILE A 35 -2.93 7.21 13.96
CA ILE A 35 -1.87 6.57 13.20
C ILE A 35 -1.93 7.02 11.73
N ALA A 36 -3.14 7.10 11.15
CA ALA A 36 -3.38 7.61 9.81
C ALA A 36 -2.99 9.09 9.67
N GLU A 37 -3.25 9.93 10.67
CA GLU A 37 -2.82 11.34 10.68
C GLU A 37 -1.29 11.49 10.67
N LYS A 38 -0.56 10.64 11.41
CA LYS A 38 0.91 10.57 11.34
C LYS A 38 1.37 10.11 9.96
N ALA A 39 0.71 9.11 9.39
CA ALA A 39 1.02 8.62 8.05
C ALA A 39 0.85 9.72 6.98
N TYR A 40 -0.27 10.45 7.05
CA TYR A 40 -0.56 11.58 6.17
C TYR A 40 0.47 12.71 6.32
N THR A 41 0.91 12.99 7.54
CA THR A 41 1.99 13.95 7.80
C THR A 41 3.31 13.52 7.14
N GLU A 42 3.67 12.24 7.23
CA GLU A 42 4.85 11.71 6.53
C GLU A 42 4.70 11.76 5.01
N PHE A 43 3.49 11.51 4.48
CA PHE A 43 3.18 11.63 3.06
C PHE A 43 3.38 13.07 2.56
N ASN A 44 2.83 14.07 3.26
CA ASN A 44 2.98 15.49 2.91
C ASN A 44 4.46 15.94 2.93
N ASN A 45 5.25 15.35 3.83
CA ASN A 45 6.70 15.54 3.88
C ASN A 45 7.47 14.75 2.79
N LYS A 46 6.77 14.12 1.84
CA LYS A 46 7.31 13.25 0.78
C LYS A 46 8.09 12.05 1.31
N LYS A 47 7.89 11.68 2.59
CA LYS A 47 8.52 10.53 3.25
C LYS A 47 7.66 9.28 3.05
N TYR A 48 7.40 8.92 1.79
CA TYR A 48 6.45 7.86 1.42
C TYR A 48 6.74 6.51 2.08
N LYS A 49 8.01 6.12 2.24
CA LYS A 49 8.37 4.87 2.93
C LYS A 49 7.94 4.86 4.40
N ARG A 50 7.94 6.01 5.09
CA ARG A 50 7.49 6.12 6.48
C ARG A 50 5.96 6.18 6.56
N ALA A 51 5.31 6.90 5.65
CA ALA A 51 3.86 6.90 5.52
C ALA A 51 3.31 5.47 5.35
N ILE A 52 3.90 4.69 4.42
CA ILE A 52 3.55 3.29 4.20
C ILE A 52 3.68 2.47 5.48
N LYS A 53 4.74 2.65 6.28
CA LYS A 53 4.91 1.93 7.54
C LYS A 53 3.82 2.24 8.56
N TYR A 54 3.37 3.50 8.67
CA TYR A 54 2.26 3.86 9.54
C TYR A 54 0.92 3.27 9.07
N TYR A 55 0.63 3.31 7.76
CA TYR A 55 -0.58 2.66 7.24
C TYR A 55 -0.52 1.14 7.38
N GLN A 56 0.65 0.52 7.19
CA GLN A 56 0.84 -0.91 7.41
C GLN A 56 0.63 -1.28 8.88
N TYR A 57 1.04 -0.42 9.82
CA TYR A 57 0.73 -0.63 11.24
C TYR A 57 -0.78 -0.78 11.48
N ILE A 58 -1.63 0.02 10.81
CA ILE A 58 -3.09 -0.09 10.93
C ILE A 58 -3.55 -1.46 10.43
N ILE A 59 -3.04 -1.92 9.29
CA ILE A 59 -3.39 -3.21 8.70
C ILE A 59 -2.96 -4.39 9.62
N ASP A 60 -1.81 -4.27 10.27
CA ASP A 60 -1.22 -5.37 11.04
C ASP A 60 -1.77 -5.49 12.48
N ASN A 61 -2.31 -4.39 13.05
CA ASN A 61 -2.63 -4.31 14.49
C ASN A 61 -4.11 -4.10 14.80
N PHE A 62 -4.96 -3.90 13.79
CA PHE A 62 -6.40 -3.72 13.96
C PHE A 62 -7.15 -4.83 13.25
N ASP A 63 -8.22 -5.31 13.88
CA ASP A 63 -9.05 -6.36 13.32
C ASP A 63 -9.98 -5.81 12.23
N ARG A 64 -10.22 -6.63 11.20
CA ARG A 64 -11.03 -6.24 10.06
C ARG A 64 -12.51 -6.06 10.40
N GLU A 65 -13.02 -6.78 11.38
CA GLU A 65 -14.44 -6.75 11.77
C GLU A 65 -14.84 -5.35 12.25
N ASN A 66 -14.02 -4.74 13.11
CA ASN A 66 -14.28 -3.43 13.68
C ASN A 66 -13.70 -2.28 12.85
N TYR A 67 -12.62 -2.52 12.09
CA TYR A 67 -11.85 -1.45 11.43
C TYR A 67 -11.76 -1.59 9.91
N SER A 68 -12.69 -2.30 9.26
CA SER A 68 -12.74 -2.47 7.81
C SER A 68 -12.61 -1.15 7.04
N LYS A 69 -13.24 -0.08 7.53
CA LYS A 69 -13.15 1.27 6.92
C LYS A 69 -11.75 1.85 6.99
N ASP A 70 -11.10 1.80 8.15
CA ASP A 70 -9.74 2.32 8.33
C ASP A 70 -8.72 1.50 7.53
N MET A 71 -8.89 0.17 7.47
CA MET A 71 -8.07 -0.71 6.64
C MET A 71 -8.23 -0.39 5.15
N ALA A 72 -9.46 -0.19 4.66
CA ALA A 72 -9.70 0.16 3.25
C ALA A 72 -8.97 1.45 2.86
N TRP A 73 -9.00 2.47 3.73
CA TRP A 73 -8.22 3.69 3.55
C TRP A 73 -6.72 3.44 3.63
N ALA A 74 -6.23 2.65 4.58
CA ALA A 74 -4.81 2.32 4.70
C ALA A 74 -4.27 1.64 3.43
N TYR A 75 -4.99 0.66 2.87
CA TYR A 75 -4.62 0.03 1.59
C TYR A 75 -4.59 1.03 0.44
N TYR A 76 -5.61 1.88 0.32
CA TYR A 76 -5.66 2.95 -0.70
C TYR A 76 -4.46 3.90 -0.57
N GLU A 77 -4.18 4.40 0.64
CA GLU A 77 -3.10 5.37 0.88
C GLU A 77 -1.70 4.76 0.66
N ILE A 78 -1.52 3.46 0.93
CA ILE A 78 -0.28 2.75 0.54
C ILE A 78 -0.14 2.70 -0.98
N GLY A 79 -1.22 2.36 -1.70
CA GLY A 79 -1.25 2.41 -3.16
C GLY A 79 -0.89 3.80 -3.68
N PHE A 80 -1.44 4.85 -3.07
CA PHE A 80 -1.17 6.24 -3.40
C PHE A 80 0.29 6.65 -3.13
N CYS A 81 0.87 6.19 -2.01
CA CYS A 81 2.30 6.36 -1.73
C CYS A 81 3.19 5.71 -2.80
N TYR A 82 2.83 4.52 -3.29
CA TYR A 82 3.56 3.86 -4.39
C TYR A 82 3.38 4.59 -5.72
N TYR A 83 2.18 5.12 -5.98
CA TYR A 83 1.90 5.94 -7.15
C TYR A 83 2.79 7.19 -7.22
N TYR A 84 2.94 7.95 -6.12
CA TYR A 84 3.84 9.11 -6.06
C TYR A 84 5.33 8.74 -6.22
N GLN A 85 5.70 7.52 -5.82
CA GLN A 85 7.03 6.97 -6.09
C GLN A 85 7.20 6.42 -7.51
N LYS A 86 6.19 6.58 -8.40
CA LYS A 86 6.15 6.02 -9.77
C LYS A 86 6.25 4.49 -9.83
N LYS A 87 5.96 3.80 -8.72
CA LYS A 87 5.97 2.33 -8.60
C LYS A 87 4.59 1.79 -8.97
N TYR A 88 4.19 1.98 -10.22
CA TYR A 88 2.82 1.78 -10.67
C TYR A 88 2.30 0.35 -10.48
N LYS A 89 3.10 -0.68 -10.75
CA LYS A 89 2.69 -2.08 -10.53
C LYS A 89 2.27 -2.33 -9.07
N LYS A 90 3.10 -1.89 -8.11
CA LYS A 90 2.77 -1.98 -6.68
C LYS A 90 1.55 -1.14 -6.30
N ALA A 91 1.41 0.06 -6.87
CA ALA A 91 0.22 0.88 -6.63
C ALA A 91 -1.06 0.13 -7.05
N LEU A 92 -1.05 -0.47 -8.24
CA LEU A 92 -2.16 -1.28 -8.76
C LEU A 92 -2.46 -2.50 -7.88
N GLU A 93 -1.45 -3.21 -7.37
CA GLU A 93 -1.63 -4.33 -6.43
C GLU A 93 -2.47 -3.89 -5.20
N TYR A 94 -2.10 -2.79 -4.57
CA TYR A 94 -2.82 -2.26 -3.40
C TYR A 94 -4.21 -1.73 -3.76
N PHE A 95 -4.37 -1.07 -4.90
CA PHE A 95 -5.68 -0.60 -5.35
C PHE A 95 -6.62 -1.77 -5.68
N ASN A 96 -6.12 -2.86 -6.27
CA ASN A 96 -6.91 -4.07 -6.51
C ASN A 96 -7.40 -4.70 -5.21
N ILE A 97 -6.59 -4.70 -4.15
CA ILE A 97 -7.04 -5.14 -2.81
C ILE A 97 -8.22 -4.27 -2.32
N VAL A 98 -8.15 -2.94 -2.49
CA VAL A 98 -9.27 -2.05 -2.16
C VAL A 98 -10.53 -2.39 -2.96
N MET A 99 -10.38 -2.69 -4.25
CA MET A 99 -11.49 -3.01 -5.14
C MET A 99 -12.16 -4.36 -4.84
N ASN A 100 -11.36 -5.38 -4.51
CA ASN A 100 -11.84 -6.75 -4.36
C ASN A 100 -12.30 -7.05 -2.94
N ASP A 101 -11.61 -6.51 -1.92
CA ASP A 101 -11.76 -7.03 -0.57
C ASP A 101 -12.58 -6.11 0.35
N PHE A 102 -12.94 -4.91 -0.09
CA PHE A 102 -13.65 -3.91 0.73
C PHE A 102 -14.89 -3.37 0.02
N ALA A 103 -15.99 -3.15 0.76
CA ALA A 103 -17.22 -2.56 0.21
C ALA A 103 -17.28 -1.01 0.37
N VAL A 104 -16.24 -0.40 0.94
CA VAL A 104 -16.24 1.02 1.32
C VAL A 104 -16.05 1.90 0.09
N LEU A 105 -17.08 2.64 -0.31
CA LEU A 105 -17.12 3.33 -1.61
C LEU A 105 -16.04 4.42 -1.81
N PRO A 106 -15.79 5.36 -0.86
CA PRO A 106 -14.83 6.43 -1.12
C PRO A 106 -13.41 5.97 -1.53
N PRO A 107 -12.73 5.06 -0.81
CA PRO A 107 -11.41 4.58 -1.23
C PRO A 107 -11.48 3.78 -2.55
N LYS A 108 -12.57 3.05 -2.84
CA LYS A 108 -12.76 2.36 -4.13
C LYS A 108 -12.82 3.34 -5.30
N MET A 109 -13.64 4.39 -5.18
CA MET A 109 -13.76 5.41 -6.23
C MET A 109 -12.43 6.13 -6.49
N LEU A 110 -11.71 6.46 -5.43
CA LEU A 110 -10.38 7.09 -5.54
C LEU A 110 -9.34 6.13 -6.12
N ALA A 111 -9.31 4.87 -5.66
CA ALA A 111 -8.45 3.83 -6.21
C ALA A 111 -8.68 3.68 -7.72
N GLN A 112 -9.93 3.53 -8.15
CA GLN A 112 -10.28 3.39 -9.57
C GLN A 112 -9.82 4.60 -10.40
N LYS A 113 -10.01 5.82 -9.88
CA LYS A 113 -9.54 7.04 -10.55
C LYS A 113 -8.02 7.03 -10.75
N VAL A 114 -7.26 6.65 -9.73
CA VAL A 114 -5.79 6.59 -9.82
C VAL A 114 -5.33 5.44 -10.72
N MET A 115 -6.02 4.29 -10.68
CA MET A 115 -5.74 3.16 -11.59
C MET A 115 -5.91 3.58 -13.05
N ASN A 116 -6.99 4.30 -13.40
CA ASN A 116 -7.21 4.81 -14.75
C ASN A 116 -6.07 5.75 -15.19
N ASP A 117 -5.66 6.68 -14.32
CA ASP A 117 -4.52 7.56 -14.60
C ASP A 117 -3.19 6.78 -14.79
N ILE A 118 -2.97 5.72 -14.01
CA ILE A 118 -1.83 4.81 -14.22
C ILE A 118 -1.91 4.17 -15.61
N TYR A 119 -3.08 3.68 -16.01
CA TYR A 119 -3.28 3.02 -17.29
C TYR A 119 -3.12 3.96 -18.47
N ASP A 120 -3.53 5.21 -18.34
CA ASP A 120 -3.31 6.24 -19.36
C ASP A 120 -1.81 6.57 -19.49
N LYS A 121 -1.09 6.67 -18.37
CA LYS A 121 0.36 6.89 -18.35
C LYS A 121 1.18 5.68 -18.80
N LYS A 122 0.66 4.47 -18.58
CA LYS A 122 1.32 3.18 -18.84
C LYS A 122 0.33 2.17 -19.44
N PRO A 123 -0.03 2.31 -20.73
CA PRO A 123 -1.03 1.44 -21.37
C PRO A 123 -0.70 -0.05 -21.30
N LYS A 124 0.59 -0.41 -21.28
CA LYS A 124 1.06 -1.80 -21.11
C LYS A 124 0.68 -2.45 -19.77
N LEU A 125 0.21 -1.68 -18.80
CA LEU A 125 -0.26 -2.18 -17.51
C LEU A 125 -1.77 -2.38 -17.46
N LYS A 126 -2.53 -1.98 -18.50
CA LYS A 126 -3.97 -2.25 -18.57
C LYS A 126 -4.22 -3.76 -18.44
N PRO A 127 -5.21 -4.19 -17.64
CA PRO A 127 -5.65 -5.57 -17.64
C PRO A 127 -6.04 -5.97 -19.07
N ILE A 128 -5.62 -7.16 -19.50
CA ILE A 128 -6.11 -7.74 -20.74
C ILE A 128 -7.54 -8.19 -20.43
N GLU A 129 -8.54 -7.60 -21.08
CA GLU A 129 -9.89 -8.12 -21.06
C GLU A 129 -9.86 -9.47 -21.78
N ILE A 130 -9.85 -10.56 -21.02
CA ILE A 130 -10.12 -11.89 -21.57
C ILE A 130 -11.63 -11.91 -21.76
N ILE A 131 -12.07 -11.76 -23.01
CA ILE A 131 -13.46 -12.04 -23.37
C ILE A 131 -13.62 -13.55 -23.17
N GLU A 132 -14.26 -13.95 -22.08
CA GLU A 132 -14.73 -15.32 -21.93
C GLU A 132 -15.86 -15.51 -22.95
N GLU A 133 -15.50 -15.96 -24.17
CA GLU A 133 -16.45 -16.57 -25.10
C GLU A 133 -16.90 -17.92 -24.49
N THR A 134 -17.77 -17.86 -23.48
CA THR A 134 -18.48 -19.04 -22.99
C THR A 134 -19.53 -19.43 -24.03
N LYS A 135 -19.13 -20.35 -24.91
CA LYS A 135 -19.96 -21.39 -25.56
C LYS A 135 -21.46 -21.05 -25.73
N GLU A 136 -21.81 -20.44 -26.86
CA GLU A 136 -23.09 -20.68 -27.56
C GLU A 136 -23.00 -21.93 -28.47
N ILE A 137 -22.20 -22.95 -28.12
CA ILE A 137 -21.98 -24.14 -28.98
C ILE A 137 -22.76 -25.37 -28.50
N GLU A 138 -23.37 -25.34 -27.30
CA GLU A 138 -24.12 -26.51 -26.80
C GLU A 138 -25.59 -26.57 -27.28
N ASP A 139 -26.11 -25.53 -27.94
CA ASP A 139 -27.50 -25.51 -28.45
C ASP A 139 -27.65 -25.85 -29.95
N ILE A 140 -26.56 -26.24 -30.64
CA ILE A 140 -26.60 -26.61 -32.08
C ILE A 140 -26.60 -28.14 -32.30
N GLU A 141 -26.37 -28.94 -31.25
CA GLU A 141 -26.28 -30.41 -31.37
C GLU A 141 -27.34 -31.20 -30.57
N SER A 142 -28.44 -30.58 -30.11
CA SER A 142 -29.56 -31.30 -29.46
C SER A 142 -30.79 -31.49 -30.35
#